data_AF-A0A2X0LXC0-F1
#
_entry.id   AF-A0A2X0LXC0-F1
#
_cell.length_a   1.000
_cell.length_b   1.000
_cell.length_c   1.000
_cell.angle_alpha   90.00
_cell.angle_beta   90.00
_cell.angle_gamma   90.00
#
_symmetry.space_group_name_H-M   'P 1'
#
loop_
_entity.id
_entity.type
_entity.pdbx_description
1 polymer ?
#
loop_
_entity_poly.entity_id
_entity_poly.type
_entity_poly.pdbx_seq_one_letter_code
_entity_poly.pdbx_strand_id
1 'polypeptide(L)'
;MKLEVPFQLLSLATLVFASPLPHNDGSVGVHSEQTRDPNLRDPIFVSVPEPVKNNPPLQGNPAVNGTNTTFSAPFTPAGGLLSQNPKYRVKSNFDYQSLSVGLHQELIELDLFQDALSRFSVDEWEAAGITAEDRFLIEFMADQEVGHATALTNMVGPERAVKQCVYRYPYKTVREFILFSHLLTRWGESGTLGFLPHLDNRNTAQIVLQAITTESRQEMIFRQFQGLFPMPMWFGKLLLLSMWRSQTTSWTLLQRYIKSCPANNPTIQFQIFPDLLITNAPNLLGHPPAITRNTSGVTYPSRVIKFEWEAPGKVTGYDDKYRTATTAGPPKFAAFVSQLNVTYTDLVDIDLAKRTAATKQLGALVFPGANGRPGNSQVNETVFVVLTDSKPFLTPGNITLINPHVVAGPALYQSG
;
A
#
# COMPACT_ATOMS: atom_id res chain seq x y z
N MET A 1 -3.94 -21.76 21.13
CA MET A 1 -4.23 -23.10 20.58
C MET A 1 -3.72 -23.10 19.15
N LYS A 2 -2.62 -23.82 18.84
CA LYS A 2 -2.04 -23.84 17.48
C LYS A 2 -3.01 -24.59 16.56
N LEU A 3 -3.73 -23.90 15.69
CA LEU A 3 -4.41 -24.55 14.58
C LEU A 3 -3.36 -24.84 13.50
N GLU A 4 -3.03 -26.12 13.33
CA GLU A 4 -2.55 -26.59 12.03
C GLU A 4 -3.72 -26.41 11.05
N VAL A 5 -3.65 -25.39 10.20
CA VAL A 5 -4.63 -25.21 9.12
C VAL A 5 -4.32 -26.26 8.05
N PRO A 6 -5.18 -27.27 7.83
CA PRO A 6 -4.99 -28.17 6.70
C PRO A 6 -5.35 -27.38 5.44
N PHE A 7 -4.34 -27.03 4.64
CA PHE A 7 -4.55 -26.49 3.30
C PHE A 7 -5.31 -27.54 2.47
N GLN A 8 -6.65 -27.43 2.41
CA GLN A 8 -7.40 -28.12 1.38
C GLN A 8 -7.05 -27.46 0.05
N LEU A 9 -6.45 -28.25 -0.85
CA LEU A 9 -6.32 -27.94 -2.27
C LEU A 9 -7.74 -27.80 -2.85
N LEU A 10 -8.30 -26.59 -2.78
CA LEU A 10 -9.46 -26.24 -3.58
C LEU A 10 -9.00 -26.17 -5.04
N SER A 11 -9.45 -27.16 -5.82
CA SER A 11 -9.35 -27.16 -7.27
C SER A 11 -9.83 -25.81 -7.84
N LEU A 12 -9.11 -25.28 -8.82
CA LEU A 12 -9.43 -24.03 -9.54
C LEU A 12 -10.85 -24.00 -10.15
N ALA A 13 -11.60 -25.09 -10.12
CA ALA A 13 -12.92 -25.22 -10.73
C ALA A 13 -14.10 -24.66 -9.90
N THR A 14 -13.90 -24.24 -8.66
CA THR A 14 -15.02 -23.85 -7.76
C THR A 14 -15.19 -22.35 -7.49
N LEU A 15 -14.50 -21.47 -8.22
CA LEU A 15 -14.91 -20.06 -8.32
C LEU A 15 -16.13 -19.99 -9.24
N VAL A 16 -17.33 -20.01 -8.66
CA VAL A 16 -18.59 -19.74 -9.36
C VAL A 16 -18.59 -18.27 -9.81
N PHE A 17 -18.19 -18.02 -11.05
CA PHE A 17 -18.44 -16.75 -11.70
C PHE A 17 -19.94 -16.64 -11.96
N ALA A 18 -20.55 -15.53 -11.52
CA ALA A 18 -21.96 -15.24 -11.76
C ALA A 18 -22.27 -15.28 -13.27
N SER A 19 -23.29 -16.06 -13.64
CA SER A 19 -23.86 -16.09 -15.00
C SER A 19 -24.47 -14.72 -15.35
N PRO A 20 -24.46 -14.29 -16.62
CA PRO A 20 -25.08 -13.02 -17.02
C PRO A 20 -26.61 -13.08 -16.88
N LEU A 21 -27.19 -12.02 -16.31
CA LEU A 21 -28.64 -11.77 -16.33
C LEU A 21 -29.13 -11.47 -17.76
N PRO A 22 -30.39 -11.78 -18.10
CA PRO A 22 -30.92 -11.59 -19.45
C PRO A 22 -31.11 -10.10 -19.82
N HIS A 23 -30.94 -9.86 -21.12
CA HIS A 23 -31.03 -8.58 -21.83
C HIS A 23 -32.40 -7.89 -21.63
N ASN A 24 -32.39 -6.57 -21.39
CA ASN A 24 -33.60 -5.73 -21.36
C ASN A 24 -33.49 -4.70 -22.50
N ASP A 25 -34.38 -4.77 -23.49
CA ASP A 25 -34.37 -3.96 -24.72
C ASP A 25 -34.99 -2.57 -24.52
N GLY A 26 -34.41 -1.77 -23.62
CA GLY A 26 -34.87 -0.42 -23.33
C GLY A 26 -34.49 0.58 -24.42
N SER A 27 -35.34 0.77 -25.43
CA SER A 27 -35.28 1.90 -26.35
C SER A 27 -35.63 3.21 -25.65
N VAL A 28 -34.76 4.23 -25.68
CA VAL A 28 -35.11 5.60 -25.27
C VAL A 28 -34.63 6.60 -26.33
N GLY A 29 -35.55 7.47 -26.74
CA GLY A 29 -35.46 8.39 -27.87
C GLY A 29 -34.59 9.62 -27.67
N VAL A 30 -34.22 10.19 -28.81
CA VAL A 30 -33.42 11.41 -29.02
C VAL A 30 -34.28 12.64 -28.73
N HIS A 31 -33.77 13.60 -27.95
CA HIS A 31 -33.82 15.07 -28.20
C HIS A 31 -33.39 15.88 -26.97
N SER A 32 -32.30 16.65 -27.10
CA SER A 32 -32.26 18.09 -26.80
C SER A 32 -30.87 18.65 -27.12
N GLU A 33 -30.84 19.66 -27.98
CA GLU A 33 -29.67 20.49 -28.25
C GLU A 33 -29.43 21.45 -27.07
N GLN A 34 -28.21 21.47 -26.56
CA GLN A 34 -27.74 22.54 -25.67
C GLN A 34 -26.45 23.11 -26.25
N THR A 35 -26.47 24.42 -26.48
CA THR A 35 -25.43 25.22 -27.12
C THR A 35 -24.15 25.26 -26.27
N ARG A 36 -22.99 24.95 -26.87
CA ARG A 36 -21.66 24.91 -26.22
C ARG A 36 -20.93 26.26 -26.26
N ASP A 37 -20.20 26.53 -25.19
CA ASP A 37 -19.21 27.60 -25.02
C ASP A 37 -18.05 27.48 -26.03
N PRO A 38 -17.71 28.54 -26.79
CA PRO A 38 -16.71 28.51 -27.85
C PRO A 38 -15.23 28.46 -27.38
N ASN A 39 -14.94 28.53 -26.07
CA ASN A 39 -13.55 28.60 -25.56
C ASN A 39 -12.95 27.26 -25.08
N LEU A 40 -13.69 26.16 -25.18
CA LEU A 40 -13.16 24.79 -24.99
C LEU A 40 -12.76 24.19 -26.34
N ARG A 41 -11.58 24.57 -26.84
CA ARG A 41 -10.95 23.92 -28.01
C ARG A 41 -9.62 23.28 -27.63
N ASP A 42 -9.72 22.18 -26.89
CA ASP A 42 -8.79 21.05 -27.00
C ASP A 42 -9.53 19.91 -27.71
N PRO A 43 -8.84 19.04 -28.48
CA PRO A 43 -9.50 18.19 -29.45
C PRO A 43 -10.51 17.29 -28.74
N ILE A 44 -11.78 17.50 -29.06
CA ILE A 44 -12.87 16.62 -28.71
C ILE A 44 -12.44 15.23 -29.18
N PHE A 45 -12.15 14.32 -28.25
CA PHE A 45 -12.27 12.90 -28.50
C PHE A 45 -13.71 12.68 -28.95
N VAL A 46 -13.93 12.65 -30.27
CA VAL A 46 -15.22 12.27 -30.82
C VAL A 46 -15.27 10.77 -30.63
N SER A 47 -16.04 10.29 -29.65
CA SER A 47 -16.34 8.87 -29.49
C SER A 47 -17.25 8.44 -30.63
N VAL A 48 -16.70 8.28 -31.83
CA VAL A 48 -17.41 7.63 -32.93
C VAL A 48 -17.30 6.13 -32.67
N PRO A 49 -18.41 5.39 -32.55
CA PRO A 49 -18.36 3.93 -32.53
C PRO A 49 -17.65 3.45 -33.80
N GLU A 50 -16.64 2.59 -33.67
CA GLU A 50 -15.95 2.04 -34.85
C GLU A 50 -16.98 1.29 -35.74
N PRO A 51 -16.98 1.51 -37.07
CA PRO A 51 -17.95 0.87 -37.95
C PRO A 51 -17.72 -0.65 -37.99
N VAL A 52 -18.72 -1.41 -37.56
CA VAL A 52 -18.72 -2.88 -37.60
C VAL A 52 -19.10 -3.32 -39.02
N LYS A 53 -18.15 -3.90 -39.77
CA LYS A 53 -18.49 -4.67 -40.98
C LYS A 53 -18.82 -6.11 -40.56
N ASN A 54 -20.09 -6.48 -40.70
CA ASN A 54 -20.66 -7.84 -40.70
C ASN A 54 -20.26 -8.76 -39.54
N ASN A 55 -21.23 -9.10 -38.68
CA ASN A 55 -21.21 -10.16 -37.64
C ASN A 55 -19.90 -10.97 -37.51
N PRO A 56 -18.91 -10.52 -36.72
CA PRO A 56 -17.78 -11.35 -36.37
C PRO A 56 -17.98 -11.99 -34.99
N PRO A 57 -17.42 -13.19 -34.76
CA PRO A 57 -17.28 -13.73 -33.40
C PRO A 57 -16.45 -12.77 -32.55
N LEU A 58 -16.58 -12.84 -31.22
CA LEU A 58 -15.81 -12.09 -30.22
C LEU A 58 -14.28 -12.33 -30.38
N GLN A 59 -13.66 -11.76 -31.41
CA GLN A 59 -12.23 -11.82 -31.67
C GLN A 59 -11.84 -10.72 -32.66
N GLY A 60 -11.59 -9.53 -32.10
CA GLY A 60 -10.49 -8.64 -32.46
C GLY A 60 -10.58 -7.97 -33.81
N ASN A 61 -10.84 -6.67 -33.82
CA ASN A 61 -10.44 -5.84 -34.94
C ASN A 61 -9.08 -5.21 -34.63
N PRO A 62 -8.00 -5.49 -35.39
CA PRO A 62 -6.77 -4.71 -35.29
C PRO A 62 -7.05 -3.30 -35.82
N ALA A 63 -7.03 -2.30 -34.95
CA ALA A 63 -7.03 -0.92 -35.40
C ALA A 63 -5.79 -0.72 -36.30
N VAL A 64 -6.04 -0.34 -37.56
CA VAL A 64 -5.01 0.00 -38.55
C VAL A 64 -4.47 1.39 -38.22
N ASN A 65 -3.78 1.48 -37.08
CA ASN A 65 -2.85 2.55 -36.76
C ASN A 65 -2.00 2.10 -35.57
N GLY A 66 -0.92 1.39 -35.90
CA GLY A 66 0.31 1.32 -35.10
C GLY A 66 0.17 1.00 -33.61
N THR A 67 0.52 -0.24 -33.27
CA THR A 67 1.20 -0.67 -32.02
C THR A 67 0.43 -1.27 -30.84
N ASN A 68 -0.84 -1.66 -30.93
CA ASN A 68 -1.36 -2.74 -30.06
C ASN A 68 -2.61 -3.41 -30.64
N THR A 69 -2.68 -4.74 -30.54
CA THR A 69 -3.90 -5.53 -30.83
C THR A 69 -4.90 -5.34 -29.68
N THR A 70 -5.52 -4.17 -29.57
CA THR A 70 -6.62 -3.93 -28.62
C THR A 70 -7.92 -4.45 -29.21
N PHE A 71 -8.56 -5.39 -28.51
CA PHE A 71 -9.87 -5.94 -28.89
C PHE A 71 -10.97 -4.95 -28.45
N SER A 72 -11.78 -4.43 -29.37
CA SER A 72 -13.04 -3.72 -29.07
C SER A 72 -14.23 -4.67 -29.24
N ALA A 73 -15.22 -4.59 -28.34
CA ALA A 73 -16.54 -5.16 -28.63
C ALA A 73 -17.32 -4.19 -29.55
N PRO A 74 -18.29 -4.67 -30.35
CA PRO A 74 -19.15 -3.80 -31.14
C PRO A 74 -19.70 -2.63 -30.31
N PHE A 75 -19.67 -1.42 -30.86
CA PHE A 75 -20.15 -0.18 -30.24
C PHE A 75 -19.41 0.28 -28.97
N THR A 76 -18.22 -0.27 -28.68
CA THR A 76 -17.37 0.16 -27.54
C THR A 76 -16.00 0.64 -28.02
N PRO A 77 -15.36 1.60 -27.33
CA PRO A 77 -14.00 2.03 -27.68
C PRO A 77 -12.98 0.89 -27.59
N ALA A 78 -12.02 0.86 -28.50
CA ALA A 78 -10.88 -0.06 -28.39
C ALA A 78 -10.03 0.32 -27.17
N GLY A 79 -9.78 -0.65 -26.29
CA GLY A 79 -9.05 -0.40 -25.05
C GLY A 79 -8.89 -1.66 -24.22
N GLY A 80 -7.90 -1.63 -23.33
CA GLY A 80 -7.59 -2.75 -22.45
C GLY A 80 -6.73 -3.84 -23.11
N LEU A 81 -5.89 -4.47 -22.30
CA LEU A 81 -5.11 -5.65 -22.69
C LEU A 81 -5.94 -6.89 -22.34
N LEU A 82 -6.72 -7.40 -23.31
CA LEU A 82 -7.52 -8.60 -23.10
C LEU A 82 -6.63 -9.84 -23.04
N SER A 83 -6.69 -10.58 -21.93
CA SER A 83 -6.06 -11.88 -21.79
C SER A 83 -7.11 -12.97 -22.01
N GLN A 84 -7.20 -13.54 -23.22
CA GLN A 84 -8.20 -14.56 -23.57
C GLN A 84 -8.15 -15.79 -22.65
N ASN A 85 -6.95 -16.19 -22.21
CA ASN A 85 -6.74 -17.30 -21.28
C ASN A 85 -5.92 -16.82 -20.07
N PRO A 86 -6.53 -16.11 -19.11
CA PRO A 86 -5.80 -15.51 -18.01
C PRO A 86 -5.14 -16.58 -17.15
N LYS A 87 -3.88 -16.33 -16.78
CA LYS A 87 -3.12 -17.14 -15.83
C LYS A 87 -2.78 -16.25 -14.63
N TYR A 88 -3.16 -16.70 -13.44
CA TYR A 88 -2.92 -16.01 -12.18
C TYR A 88 -1.73 -16.66 -11.47
N ARG A 89 -0.51 -16.26 -11.87
CA ARG A 89 0.75 -16.82 -11.36
C ARG A 89 1.90 -15.87 -11.63
N VAL A 90 2.98 -16.00 -10.89
CA VAL A 90 4.23 -15.24 -11.14
C VAL A 90 4.73 -15.44 -12.58
N LYS A 91 5.15 -14.37 -13.26
CA LYS A 91 5.80 -14.43 -14.59
C LYS A 91 7.30 -14.15 -14.56
N SER A 92 7.80 -13.49 -13.52
CA SER A 92 9.21 -13.12 -13.38
C SER A 92 9.71 -13.30 -11.94
N ASN A 93 11.02 -13.15 -11.74
CA ASN A 93 11.58 -13.08 -10.39
C ASN A 93 11.04 -11.85 -9.63
N PHE A 94 10.78 -10.74 -10.32
CA PHE A 94 10.19 -9.56 -9.70
C PHE A 94 8.78 -9.85 -9.19
N ASP A 95 7.92 -10.48 -10.00
CA ASP A 95 6.59 -10.93 -9.55
C ASP A 95 6.71 -11.85 -8.33
N TYR A 96 7.60 -12.85 -8.37
CA TYR A 96 7.79 -13.80 -7.28
C TYR A 96 8.21 -13.12 -5.99
N GLN A 97 9.23 -12.25 -6.03
CA GLN A 97 9.70 -11.55 -4.86
C GLN A 97 8.65 -10.56 -4.33
N SER A 98 7.92 -9.88 -5.23
CA SER A 98 6.84 -8.95 -4.87
C SER A 98 5.70 -9.63 -4.12
N LEU A 99 5.17 -10.72 -4.68
CA LEU A 99 4.10 -11.48 -4.05
C LEU A 99 4.58 -12.23 -2.80
N SER A 100 5.88 -12.56 -2.69
CA SER A 100 6.41 -13.16 -1.47
C SER A 100 6.49 -12.15 -0.31
N VAL A 101 6.77 -10.88 -0.59
CA VAL A 101 6.67 -9.81 0.42
C VAL A 101 5.21 -9.52 0.76
N GLY A 102 4.31 -9.49 -0.23
CA GLY A 102 2.87 -9.44 0.02
C GLY A 102 2.41 -10.59 0.93
N LEU A 103 2.83 -11.83 0.64
CA LEU A 103 2.47 -12.98 1.46
C LEU A 103 3.03 -12.90 2.89
N HIS A 104 4.22 -12.32 3.07
CA HIS A 104 4.71 -12.01 4.42
C HIS A 104 3.82 -11.00 5.15
N GLN A 105 3.27 -10.00 4.44
CA GLN A 105 2.32 -9.01 4.94
C GLN A 105 1.00 -9.68 5.36
N GLU A 106 0.36 -10.47 4.48
CA GLU A 106 -0.90 -11.15 4.82
C GLU A 106 -0.75 -12.05 6.07
N LEU A 107 0.37 -12.78 6.15
CA LEU A 107 0.62 -13.71 7.25
C LEU A 107 0.91 -13.01 8.58
N ILE A 108 1.56 -11.83 8.56
CA ILE A 108 1.79 -11.07 9.79
C ILE A 108 0.51 -10.36 10.26
N GLU A 109 -0.37 -9.93 9.34
CA GLU A 109 -1.67 -9.33 9.66
C GLU A 109 -2.61 -10.36 10.26
N LEU A 110 -2.70 -11.54 9.64
CA LEU A 110 -3.44 -12.68 10.17
C LEU A 110 -3.02 -13.01 11.61
N ASP A 111 -1.71 -13.19 11.84
CA ASP A 111 -1.17 -13.51 13.17
C ASP A 111 -1.39 -12.36 14.16
N LEU A 112 -1.24 -11.10 13.72
CA LEU A 112 -1.43 -9.92 14.56
C LEU A 112 -2.86 -9.82 15.09
N PHE A 113 -3.85 -10.00 14.22
CA PHE A 113 -5.26 -9.91 14.62
C PHE A 113 -5.65 -11.05 15.56
N GLN A 114 -5.21 -12.28 15.26
CA GLN A 114 -5.45 -13.44 16.12
C GLN A 114 -4.73 -13.34 17.47
N ASP A 115 -3.46 -12.88 17.48
CA ASP A 115 -2.69 -12.69 18.69
C ASP A 115 -3.40 -11.71 19.63
N ALA A 116 -3.82 -10.54 19.14
CA ALA A 116 -4.47 -9.55 19.98
C ALA A 116 -5.80 -10.05 20.56
N LEU A 117 -6.64 -10.71 19.74
CA LEU A 117 -7.91 -11.30 20.19
C LEU A 117 -7.70 -12.38 21.26
N SER A 118 -6.59 -13.11 21.21
CA SER A 118 -6.25 -14.15 22.19
C SER A 118 -5.52 -13.62 23.44
N ARG A 119 -4.81 -12.49 23.31
CA ARG A 119 -3.93 -11.94 24.35
C ARG A 119 -4.70 -11.14 25.40
N PHE A 120 -5.68 -10.34 24.98
CA PHE A 120 -6.39 -9.41 25.85
C PHE A 120 -7.73 -9.95 26.32
N SER A 121 -8.03 -9.74 27.60
CA SER A 121 -9.35 -10.05 28.18
C SER A 121 -10.44 -9.12 27.65
N VAL A 122 -11.70 -9.56 27.75
CA VAL A 122 -12.86 -8.75 27.35
C VAL A 122 -12.88 -7.40 28.07
N ASP A 123 -12.57 -7.38 29.36
CA ASP A 123 -12.53 -6.15 30.17
C ASP A 123 -11.47 -5.16 29.66
N GLU A 124 -10.30 -5.64 29.20
CA GLU A 124 -9.25 -4.77 28.62
C GLU A 124 -9.69 -4.13 27.30
N TRP A 125 -10.42 -4.89 26.46
CA TRP A 125 -11.00 -4.38 25.22
C TRP A 125 -12.08 -3.32 25.51
N GLU A 126 -12.98 -3.59 26.45
CA GLU A 126 -14.04 -2.66 26.85
C GLU A 126 -13.46 -1.40 27.49
N ALA A 127 -12.40 -1.53 28.32
CA ALA A 127 -11.68 -0.38 28.87
C ALA A 127 -10.99 0.48 27.79
N ALA A 128 -10.61 -0.12 26.66
CA ALA A 128 -10.11 0.61 25.50
C ALA A 128 -11.22 1.24 24.65
N GLY A 129 -12.50 0.92 24.92
CA GLY A 129 -13.67 1.39 24.18
C GLY A 129 -14.01 0.54 22.95
N ILE A 130 -13.50 -0.68 22.86
CA ILE A 130 -13.73 -1.61 21.76
C ILE A 130 -14.76 -2.65 22.21
N THR A 131 -15.92 -2.64 21.54
CA THR A 131 -17.07 -3.48 21.90
C THR A 131 -16.93 -4.91 21.36
N ALA A 132 -17.88 -5.77 21.71
CA ALA A 132 -17.95 -7.12 21.14
C ALA A 132 -18.08 -7.12 19.61
N GLU A 133 -18.88 -6.19 19.05
CA GLU A 133 -19.05 -6.04 17.59
C GLU A 133 -17.76 -5.57 16.92
N ASP A 134 -17.01 -4.68 17.56
CA ASP A 134 -15.71 -4.22 17.05
C ASP A 134 -14.67 -5.35 17.08
N ARG A 135 -14.70 -6.21 18.10
CA ARG A 135 -13.84 -7.42 18.14
C ARG A 135 -14.22 -8.40 17.04
N PHE A 136 -15.52 -8.61 16.78
CA PHE A 136 -15.98 -9.44 15.68
C PHE A 136 -15.53 -8.87 14.32
N LEU A 137 -15.51 -7.54 14.16
CA LEU A 137 -14.95 -6.92 12.97
C LEU A 137 -13.45 -7.24 12.80
N ILE A 138 -12.65 -7.24 13.87
CA ILE A 138 -11.23 -7.64 13.82
C ILE A 138 -11.09 -9.14 13.48
N GLU A 139 -11.97 -9.99 14.01
CA GLU A 139 -12.03 -11.42 13.65
C GLU A 139 -12.32 -11.60 12.16
N PHE A 140 -13.29 -10.86 11.62
CA PHE A 140 -13.61 -10.89 10.19
C PHE A 140 -12.44 -10.38 9.32
N MET A 141 -11.67 -9.39 9.79
CA MET A 141 -10.43 -8.99 9.10
C MET A 141 -9.41 -10.13 9.06
N ALA A 142 -9.26 -10.88 10.15
CA ALA A 142 -8.40 -12.06 10.16
C ALA A 142 -8.86 -13.12 9.14
N ASP A 143 -10.17 -13.34 8.98
CA ASP A 143 -10.70 -14.22 7.93
C ASP A 143 -10.39 -13.73 6.52
N GLN A 144 -10.40 -12.41 6.30
CA GLN A 144 -9.98 -11.81 5.02
C GLN A 144 -8.52 -12.12 4.73
N GLU A 145 -7.63 -12.04 5.73
CA GLU A 145 -6.20 -12.34 5.55
C GLU A 145 -5.94 -13.82 5.21
N VAL A 146 -6.79 -14.74 5.67
CA VAL A 146 -6.74 -16.14 5.21
C VAL A 146 -7.00 -16.23 3.70
N GLY A 147 -7.99 -15.48 3.21
CA GLY A 147 -8.32 -15.39 1.79
C GLY A 147 -7.17 -14.79 0.96
N HIS A 148 -6.60 -13.68 1.42
CA HIS A 148 -5.47 -13.03 0.77
C HIS A 148 -4.24 -13.94 0.73
N ALA A 149 -3.83 -14.48 1.88
CA ALA A 149 -2.68 -15.38 1.99
C ALA A 149 -2.84 -16.63 1.10
N THR A 150 -4.06 -17.17 1.01
CA THR A 150 -4.38 -18.30 0.11
C THR A 150 -4.23 -17.92 -1.35
N ALA A 151 -4.76 -16.77 -1.76
CA ALA A 151 -4.65 -16.28 -3.13
C ALA A 151 -3.17 -16.09 -3.53
N LEU A 152 -2.39 -15.43 -2.69
CA LEU A 152 -0.96 -15.18 -2.94
C LEU A 152 -0.15 -16.50 -2.95
N THR A 153 -0.43 -17.42 -2.03
CA THR A 153 0.17 -18.77 -1.99
C THR A 153 -0.07 -19.51 -3.31
N ASN A 154 -1.29 -19.46 -3.83
CA ASN A 154 -1.65 -20.12 -5.10
C ASN A 154 -0.95 -19.49 -6.31
N MET A 155 -0.81 -18.15 -6.34
CA MET A 155 -0.13 -17.45 -7.44
C MET A 155 1.38 -17.67 -7.45
N VAL A 156 2.00 -17.75 -6.27
CA VAL A 156 3.44 -18.01 -6.10
C VAL A 156 3.75 -19.50 -6.32
N GLY A 157 2.84 -20.39 -5.94
CA GLY A 157 2.99 -21.83 -5.95
C GLY A 157 3.23 -22.36 -4.53
N PRO A 158 2.40 -23.29 -4.02
CA PRO A 158 2.42 -23.72 -2.61
C PRO A 158 3.76 -24.21 -2.07
N GLU A 159 4.58 -24.84 -2.92
CA GLU A 159 5.90 -25.36 -2.57
C GLU A 159 6.95 -24.27 -2.37
N ARG A 160 6.78 -23.11 -3.03
CA ARG A 160 7.72 -21.98 -3.00
C ARG A 160 7.18 -20.79 -2.22
N ALA A 161 5.96 -20.90 -1.70
CA ALA A 161 5.29 -19.88 -0.93
C ALA A 161 5.91 -19.76 0.46
N VAL A 162 6.04 -18.51 0.91
CA VAL A 162 6.39 -18.18 2.30
C VAL A 162 5.40 -18.87 3.24
N LYS A 163 5.91 -19.48 4.31
CA LYS A 163 5.09 -20.04 5.40
C LYS A 163 5.05 -19.07 6.58
N GLN A 164 4.00 -19.16 7.39
CA GLN A 164 3.83 -18.34 8.59
C GLN A 164 5.07 -18.44 9.49
N CYS A 165 5.53 -17.28 9.93
CA CYS A 165 6.68 -17.16 10.81
C CYS A 165 6.22 -16.97 12.25
N VAL A 166 7.17 -16.93 13.19
CA VAL A 166 6.92 -16.48 14.56
C VAL A 166 7.20 -14.99 14.60
N TYR A 167 6.24 -14.21 15.09
CA TYR A 167 6.31 -12.76 15.12
C TYR A 167 6.57 -12.23 16.54
N ARG A 168 7.01 -10.97 16.62
CA ARG A 168 7.18 -10.24 17.88
C ARG A 168 6.68 -8.81 17.71
N TYR A 169 5.64 -8.48 18.45
CA TYR A 169 4.98 -7.18 18.35
C TYR A 169 5.33 -6.24 19.51
N PRO A 170 5.47 -4.92 19.25
CA PRO A 170 5.86 -3.93 20.26
C PRO A 170 4.66 -3.31 21.01
N TYR A 171 3.62 -4.09 21.33
CA TYR A 171 2.46 -3.61 22.10
C TYR A 171 2.20 -4.43 23.35
N LYS A 172 1.66 -3.76 24.37
CA LYS A 172 1.27 -4.30 25.68
C LYS A 172 -0.18 -3.98 26.05
N THR A 173 -0.82 -3.04 25.36
CA THR A 173 -2.23 -2.67 25.59
C THR A 173 -3.04 -2.75 24.30
N VAL A 174 -4.36 -2.85 24.41
CA VAL A 174 -5.28 -2.82 23.25
C VAL A 174 -5.09 -1.56 22.41
N ARG A 175 -4.88 -0.38 23.03
CA ARG A 175 -4.65 0.86 22.28
C ARG A 175 -3.32 0.86 21.53
N GLU A 176 -2.27 0.29 22.11
CA GLU A 176 -0.99 0.10 21.43
C GLU A 176 -1.11 -0.93 20.29
N PHE A 177 -1.91 -1.98 20.44
CA PHE A 177 -2.25 -2.91 19.36
C PHE A 177 -2.93 -2.17 18.21
N ILE A 178 -3.98 -1.39 18.48
CA ILE A 178 -4.70 -0.62 17.44
C ILE A 178 -3.73 0.34 16.72
N LEU A 179 -2.87 1.05 17.46
CA LEU A 179 -1.84 1.90 16.87
C LEU A 179 -0.87 1.11 15.99
N PHE A 180 -0.43 -0.06 16.45
CA PHE A 180 0.46 -0.91 15.68
C PHE A 180 -0.22 -1.46 14.42
N SER A 181 -1.47 -1.90 14.50
CA SER A 181 -2.26 -2.35 13.35
C SER A 181 -2.51 -1.24 12.35
N HIS A 182 -2.77 0.00 12.81
CA HIS A 182 -2.83 1.18 11.95
C HIS A 182 -1.52 1.36 11.17
N LEU A 183 -0.38 1.32 11.84
CA LEU A 183 0.92 1.45 11.20
C LEU A 183 1.22 0.27 10.26
N LEU A 184 0.87 -0.95 10.65
CA LEU A 184 1.20 -2.16 9.92
C LEU A 184 0.42 -2.30 8.62
N THR A 185 -0.91 -2.13 8.69
CA THR A 185 -1.78 -2.09 7.52
C THR A 185 -1.39 -0.93 6.61
N ARG A 186 -0.94 0.19 7.17
CA ARG A 186 -0.49 1.36 6.40
C ARG A 186 0.68 1.07 5.46
N TRP A 187 1.76 0.44 5.95
CA TRP A 187 2.91 0.14 5.08
C TRP A 187 2.67 -1.08 4.20
N GLY A 188 1.78 -1.98 4.59
CA GLY A 188 1.27 -3.08 3.76
C GLY A 188 0.52 -2.54 2.55
N GLU A 189 -0.53 -1.76 2.82
CA GLU A 189 -1.35 -1.05 1.84
C GLU A 189 -0.49 -0.32 0.81
N SER A 190 0.34 0.59 1.32
CA SER A 190 1.16 1.44 0.48
C SER A 190 2.16 0.59 -0.32
N GLY A 191 2.78 -0.40 0.32
CA GLY A 191 3.70 -1.37 -0.28
C GLY A 191 3.15 -2.06 -1.52
N THR A 192 1.96 -2.63 -1.38
CA THR A 192 1.28 -3.38 -2.43
C THR A 192 0.81 -2.47 -3.56
N LEU A 193 0.13 -1.36 -3.25
CA LEU A 193 -0.27 -0.36 -4.24
C LEU A 193 0.91 0.10 -5.10
N GLY A 194 2.09 0.16 -4.51
CA GLY A 194 3.29 0.62 -5.17
C GLY A 194 4.07 -0.40 -6.00
N PHE A 195 3.81 -1.70 -5.87
CA PHE A 195 4.38 -2.69 -6.80
C PHE A 195 3.38 -3.18 -7.84
N LEU A 196 2.07 -2.98 -7.60
CA LEU A 196 1.01 -3.39 -8.52
C LEU A 196 1.25 -2.95 -9.98
N PRO A 197 1.64 -1.68 -10.27
CA PRO A 197 1.89 -1.24 -11.63
C PRO A 197 3.11 -1.88 -12.30
N HIS A 198 3.98 -2.54 -11.52
CA HIS A 198 5.25 -3.12 -11.95
C HIS A 198 5.20 -4.64 -12.15
N LEU A 199 4.10 -5.29 -11.77
CA LEU A 199 3.97 -6.72 -12.00
C LEU A 199 3.90 -7.02 -13.50
N ASP A 200 4.72 -7.98 -13.94
CA ASP A 200 4.73 -8.47 -15.33
C ASP A 200 3.42 -9.21 -15.64
N ASN A 201 2.81 -9.83 -14.63
CA ASN A 201 1.49 -10.44 -14.76
C ASN A 201 0.33 -9.54 -14.30
N ARG A 202 -0.24 -8.79 -15.26
CA ARG A 202 -1.44 -7.97 -15.07
C ARG A 202 -2.65 -8.71 -14.51
N ASN A 203 -2.83 -9.99 -14.86
CA ASN A 203 -3.95 -10.79 -14.33
C ASN A 203 -3.77 -11.03 -12.83
N THR A 204 -2.53 -11.27 -12.40
CA THR A 204 -2.19 -11.41 -10.97
C THR A 204 -2.33 -10.08 -10.25
N ALA A 205 -1.83 -8.99 -10.86
CA ALA A 205 -2.02 -7.64 -10.35
C ALA A 205 -3.49 -7.31 -10.09
N GLN A 206 -4.41 -7.79 -10.93
CA GLN A 206 -5.83 -7.54 -10.74
C GLN A 206 -6.40 -8.20 -9.48
N ILE A 207 -5.96 -9.40 -9.12
CA ILE A 207 -6.43 -10.05 -7.88
C ILE A 207 -5.84 -9.35 -6.66
N VAL A 208 -4.54 -9.04 -6.71
CA VAL A 208 -3.85 -8.29 -5.65
C VAL A 208 -4.47 -6.90 -5.47
N LEU A 209 -4.93 -6.26 -6.55
CA LEU A 209 -5.66 -4.99 -6.49
C LEU A 209 -7.00 -5.12 -5.74
N GLN A 210 -7.71 -6.25 -5.86
CA GLN A 210 -8.95 -6.45 -5.10
C GLN A 210 -8.66 -6.63 -3.60
N ALA A 211 -7.64 -7.41 -3.25
CA ALA A 211 -7.19 -7.60 -1.87
C ALA A 211 -6.80 -6.25 -1.24
N ILE A 212 -5.92 -5.49 -1.90
CA ILE A 212 -5.41 -4.25 -1.32
C ILE A 212 -6.49 -3.17 -1.11
N THR A 213 -7.53 -3.16 -1.95
CA THR A 213 -8.67 -2.24 -1.72
C THR A 213 -9.48 -2.59 -0.48
N THR A 214 -9.43 -3.84 -0.04
CA THR A 214 -10.01 -4.29 1.24
C THR A 214 -9.10 -3.89 2.40
N GLU A 215 -7.79 -4.10 2.29
CA GLU A 215 -6.80 -3.67 3.29
C GLU A 215 -6.83 -2.15 3.52
N SER A 216 -7.00 -1.32 2.47
CA SER A 216 -7.21 0.13 2.60
C SER A 216 -8.39 0.46 3.52
N ARG A 217 -9.44 -0.38 3.54
CA ARG A 217 -10.60 -0.18 4.43
C ARG A 217 -10.28 -0.63 5.85
N GLN A 218 -9.52 -1.70 6.02
CA GLN A 218 -9.07 -2.14 7.34
C GLN A 218 -8.21 -1.07 8.02
N GLU A 219 -7.29 -0.48 7.26
CA GLU A 219 -6.47 0.65 7.71
C GLU A 219 -7.36 1.82 8.17
N MET A 220 -8.41 2.16 7.40
CA MET A 220 -9.39 3.17 7.77
C MET A 220 -10.11 2.83 9.09
N ILE A 221 -10.50 1.56 9.30
CA ILE A 221 -11.12 1.14 10.56
C ILE A 221 -10.16 1.31 11.73
N PHE A 222 -8.88 0.96 11.60
CA PHE A 222 -7.92 1.16 12.69
C PHE A 222 -7.76 2.66 13.03
N ARG A 223 -7.85 3.56 12.05
CA ARG A 223 -7.92 5.00 12.32
C ARG A 223 -9.17 5.37 13.14
N GLN A 224 -10.34 4.80 12.83
CA GLN A 224 -11.56 5.01 13.59
C GLN A 224 -11.46 4.47 15.03
N PHE A 225 -10.83 3.31 15.21
CA PHE A 225 -10.53 2.76 16.54
C PHE A 225 -9.55 3.63 17.33
N GLN A 226 -8.66 4.37 16.67
CA GLN A 226 -7.84 5.40 17.33
C GLN A 226 -8.58 6.73 17.54
N GLY A 227 -9.81 6.86 17.04
CA GLY A 227 -10.56 8.11 17.07
C GLY A 227 -9.99 9.19 16.13
N LEU A 228 -9.20 8.81 15.11
CA LEU A 228 -8.69 9.73 14.10
C LEU A 228 -9.71 9.94 12.98
N PHE A 229 -9.51 10.98 12.15
CA PHE A 229 -10.36 11.16 10.97
C PHE A 229 -10.11 10.03 9.97
N PRO A 230 -11.16 9.31 9.49
CA PRO A 230 -10.99 8.11 8.69
C PRO A 230 -10.40 8.36 7.29
N MET A 231 -10.62 9.54 6.69
CA MET A 231 -10.25 9.85 5.29
C MET A 231 -9.42 11.14 5.16
N PRO A 232 -8.19 11.19 5.71
CA PRO A 232 -7.43 12.42 5.93
C PRO A 232 -6.72 12.99 4.69
N MET A 233 -6.74 12.28 3.56
CA MET A 233 -6.08 12.68 2.31
C MET A 233 -6.98 12.42 1.09
N TRP A 234 -6.74 13.12 -0.02
CA TRP A 234 -7.55 12.94 -1.25
C TRP A 234 -7.09 11.78 -2.11
N PHE A 235 -5.80 11.44 -2.07
CA PHE A 235 -5.23 10.34 -2.82
C PHE A 235 -4.69 9.29 -1.86
N GLY A 236 -4.82 8.03 -2.28
CA GLY A 236 -4.21 6.90 -1.59
C GLY A 236 -2.72 7.14 -1.35
N LYS A 237 -2.20 6.45 -0.34
CA LYS A 237 -0.85 6.69 0.16
C LYS A 237 0.16 6.09 -0.77
N LEU A 238 0.89 6.97 -1.42
CA LEU A 238 2.14 6.58 -2.04
C LEU A 238 3.18 6.45 -0.94
N LEU A 239 3.47 5.22 -0.52
CA LEU A 239 4.85 4.90 -0.14
C LEU A 239 5.71 5.09 -1.39
N LEU A 240 7.01 5.38 -1.22
CA LEU A 240 8.05 5.56 -2.25
C LEU A 240 8.07 4.48 -3.37
N LEU A 241 7.05 4.37 -4.22
CA LEU A 241 6.81 3.11 -4.92
C LEU A 241 6.13 3.27 -6.29
N SER A 242 6.91 3.71 -7.25
CA SER A 242 7.51 2.78 -8.17
C SER A 242 8.92 2.64 -7.64
N MET A 243 9.38 1.50 -7.14
CA MET A 243 10.82 1.23 -7.07
C MET A 243 11.05 0.05 -8.01
N TRP A 244 12.20 0.01 -8.68
CA TRP A 244 12.75 -1.25 -9.19
C TRP A 244 12.93 -2.31 -8.05
N ARG A 245 12.60 -1.92 -6.81
CA ARG A 245 12.53 -2.70 -5.57
C ARG A 245 11.44 -2.15 -4.62
N SER A 246 10.18 -2.04 -5.03
CA SER A 246 9.04 -1.54 -4.20
C SER A 246 8.97 -2.19 -2.82
N GLN A 247 9.40 -3.42 -2.75
CA GLN A 247 9.41 -4.20 -1.54
C GLN A 247 10.56 -3.87 -0.60
N THR A 248 11.62 -3.15 -1.02
CA THR A 248 12.74 -2.84 -0.11
C THR A 248 12.29 -2.01 1.08
N THR A 249 11.42 -1.03 0.90
CA THR A 249 10.92 -0.18 1.99
C THR A 249 9.91 -0.91 2.86
N SER A 250 8.92 -1.59 2.28
CA SER A 250 7.97 -2.44 3.02
C SER A 250 8.67 -3.59 3.74
N TRP A 251 9.62 -4.26 3.08
CA TRP A 251 10.45 -5.31 3.69
C TRP A 251 11.33 -4.74 4.80
N THR A 252 11.95 -3.58 4.60
CA THR A 252 12.72 -2.89 5.64
C THR A 252 11.89 -2.65 6.90
N LEU A 253 10.60 -2.32 6.76
CA LEU A 253 9.66 -2.12 7.88
C LEU A 253 9.19 -3.44 8.50
N LEU A 254 8.74 -4.38 7.66
CA LEU A 254 8.09 -5.63 8.09
C LEU A 254 9.05 -6.61 8.76
N GLN A 255 10.25 -6.79 8.19
CA GLN A 255 11.22 -7.81 8.60
C GLN A 255 11.59 -7.75 10.10
N ARG A 256 11.50 -6.55 10.69
CA ARG A 256 11.85 -6.24 12.10
C ARG A 256 11.00 -6.99 13.11
N TYR A 257 9.78 -7.34 12.70
CA TYR A 257 8.77 -7.98 13.55
C TYR A 257 8.75 -9.50 13.37
N ILE A 258 9.55 -10.04 12.45
CA ILE A 258 9.71 -11.48 12.28
C ILE A 258 10.83 -11.96 13.21
N LYS A 259 10.50 -12.84 14.16
CA LYS A 259 11.47 -13.42 15.09
C LYS A 259 12.23 -14.59 14.46
N SER A 260 11.51 -15.52 13.84
CA SER A 260 12.08 -16.73 13.22
C SER A 260 11.08 -17.30 12.22
N CYS A 261 11.56 -17.94 11.15
CA CYS A 261 10.71 -18.60 10.16
C CYS A 261 11.06 -20.10 10.04
N PRO A 262 10.17 -20.94 9.49
CA PRO A 262 10.51 -22.31 9.12
C PRO A 262 11.78 -22.38 8.25
N ALA A 263 12.62 -23.40 8.47
CA ALA A 263 13.95 -23.48 7.83
C ALA A 263 13.88 -23.51 6.29
N ASN A 264 12.80 -24.03 5.73
CA ASN A 264 12.53 -24.10 4.30
C ASN A 264 11.91 -22.83 3.70
N ASN A 265 11.67 -21.77 4.50
CA ASN A 265 11.12 -20.53 3.96
C ASN A 265 12.09 -19.88 2.97
N PRO A 266 11.57 -19.40 1.82
CA PRO A 266 12.38 -18.67 0.86
C PRO A 266 12.87 -17.34 1.45
N THR A 267 14.09 -16.95 1.06
CA THR A 267 14.66 -15.66 1.43
C THR A 267 14.21 -14.58 0.47
N ILE A 268 13.86 -13.40 0.99
CA ILE A 268 13.49 -12.24 0.20
C ILE A 268 14.76 -11.56 -0.32
N GLN A 269 14.81 -11.25 -1.62
CA GLN A 269 16.01 -10.69 -2.28
C GLN A 269 16.09 -9.16 -2.26
N PHE A 270 15.15 -8.51 -1.59
CA PHE A 270 15.16 -7.07 -1.46
C PHE A 270 16.15 -6.59 -0.42
N GLN A 271 16.81 -5.48 -0.74
CA GLN A 271 17.70 -4.79 0.19
C GLN A 271 16.93 -4.37 1.45
N ILE A 272 17.65 -4.24 2.55
CA ILE A 272 17.13 -3.61 3.76
C ILE A 272 17.98 -2.37 4.01
N PHE A 273 17.33 -1.22 4.16
CA PHE A 273 18.01 0.03 4.46
C PHE A 273 18.30 0.13 5.97
N PRO A 274 19.31 0.94 6.38
CA PRO A 274 19.51 1.27 7.78
C PRO A 274 18.26 1.89 8.39
N ASP A 275 17.96 1.55 9.65
CA ASP A 275 16.75 2.06 10.29
C ASP A 275 16.82 3.57 10.55
N LEU A 276 15.66 4.21 10.50
CA LEU A 276 15.46 5.62 10.79
C LEU A 276 14.40 5.75 11.88
N LEU A 277 14.77 6.40 12.98
CA LEU A 277 13.90 6.67 14.10
C LEU A 277 13.58 8.15 14.18
N ILE A 278 12.28 8.47 14.32
CA ILE A 278 11.81 9.81 14.66
C ILE A 278 11.72 9.89 16.19
N THR A 279 12.72 10.50 16.82
CA THR A 279 12.85 10.53 18.29
C THR A 279 11.79 11.36 18.99
N ASN A 280 11.12 12.26 18.26
CA ASN A 280 10.01 13.07 18.74
C ASN A 280 8.74 12.82 17.92
N ALA A 281 8.37 11.55 17.71
CA ALA A 281 7.10 11.20 17.08
C ALA A 281 5.92 11.76 17.89
N PRO A 282 4.85 12.27 17.24
CA PRO A 282 3.65 12.72 17.94
C PRO A 282 2.92 11.53 18.58
N ASN A 283 2.31 11.76 19.74
CA ASN A 283 1.54 10.73 20.42
C ASN A 283 0.12 10.67 19.85
N LEU A 284 -0.24 9.55 19.23
CA LEU A 284 -1.61 9.28 18.75
C LEU A 284 -2.49 8.56 19.79
N LEU A 285 -1.94 8.16 20.92
CA LEU A 285 -2.71 7.49 21.97
C LEU A 285 -3.45 8.54 22.81
N GLY A 286 -4.76 8.38 22.97
CA GLY A 286 -5.52 9.21 23.93
C GLY A 286 -6.98 9.46 23.57
N HIS A 287 -7.36 9.31 22.31
CA HIS A 287 -8.75 9.47 21.89
C HIS A 287 -9.51 8.14 22.01
N PRO A 288 -10.76 8.15 22.51
CA PRO A 288 -11.61 6.96 22.42
C PRO A 288 -12.04 6.71 20.95
N PRO A 289 -12.34 5.45 20.59
CA PRO A 289 -12.85 5.08 19.28
C PRO A 289 -14.02 5.95 18.83
N ALA A 290 -14.06 6.31 17.55
CA ALA A 290 -15.15 7.09 16.96
C ALA A 290 -15.20 6.89 15.44
N ILE A 291 -16.40 6.93 14.86
CA ILE A 291 -16.59 6.89 13.39
C ILE A 291 -15.84 8.05 12.71
N THR A 292 -15.84 9.23 13.34
CA THR A 292 -15.14 10.42 12.86
C THR A 292 -14.88 11.41 13.98
N ARG A 293 -13.89 12.30 13.78
CA ARG A 293 -13.62 13.46 14.64
C ARG A 293 -13.24 14.67 13.79
N ASN A 294 -13.51 15.85 14.30
CA ASN A 294 -13.03 17.09 13.70
C ASN A 294 -11.56 17.36 14.05
N THR A 295 -10.69 16.42 13.70
CA THR A 295 -9.23 16.48 13.89
C THR A 295 -8.56 16.05 12.60
N SER A 296 -8.06 17.00 11.81
CA SER A 296 -7.40 16.72 10.54
C SER A 296 -5.90 16.51 10.65
N GLY A 297 -5.28 16.82 11.80
CA GLY A 297 -3.85 16.64 12.01
C GLY A 297 -3.46 16.68 13.49
N VAL A 298 -2.41 15.95 13.85
CA VAL A 298 -1.76 15.94 15.18
C VAL A 298 -0.42 16.69 15.19
N THR A 299 -0.04 17.27 14.05
CA THR A 299 1.19 18.06 13.87
C THR A 299 0.90 19.33 13.07
N TYR A 300 1.90 20.19 12.92
CA TYR A 300 1.76 21.50 12.26
C TYR A 300 3.00 21.84 11.40
N PRO A 301 2.84 22.65 10.35
CA PRO A 301 3.96 23.15 9.56
C PRO A 301 5.04 23.83 10.42
N SER A 302 6.30 23.69 10.02
CA SER A 302 7.49 24.17 10.74
C SER A 302 7.82 23.46 12.06
N ARG A 303 7.06 22.42 12.45
CA ARG A 303 7.44 21.54 13.57
C ARG A 303 8.82 20.94 13.32
N VAL A 304 9.71 21.04 14.30
CA VAL A 304 11.03 20.39 14.24
C VAL A 304 10.85 18.89 14.41
N ILE A 305 11.40 18.11 13.49
CA ILE A 305 11.42 16.65 13.50
C ILE A 305 12.87 16.22 13.71
N LYS A 306 13.12 15.39 14.72
CA LYS A 306 14.45 14.92 15.10
C LYS A 306 14.62 13.47 14.70
N PHE A 307 15.73 13.19 14.04
CA PHE A 307 16.07 11.88 13.51
C PHE A 307 17.28 11.28 14.21
N GLU A 308 17.24 9.97 14.37
CA GLU A 308 18.38 9.11 14.68
C GLU A 308 18.39 7.97 13.66
N TRP A 309 19.57 7.58 13.15
CA TRP A 309 19.65 6.49 12.18
C TRP A 309 20.78 5.50 12.47
N GLU A 310 20.63 4.30 11.93
CA GLU A 310 21.60 3.22 12.09
C GLU A 310 22.75 3.29 11.09
N ALA A 311 23.88 2.67 11.44
CA ALA A 311 24.95 2.43 10.48
C ALA A 311 24.55 1.32 9.49
N PRO A 312 25.04 1.35 8.23
CA PRO A 312 24.96 0.20 7.36
C PRO A 312 25.79 -0.98 7.89
N GLY A 313 25.47 -2.19 7.44
CA GLY A 313 26.16 -3.44 7.76
C GLY A 313 25.65 -4.16 9.01
N LYS A 314 24.65 -3.58 9.70
CA LYS A 314 24.02 -4.19 10.88
C LYS A 314 23.28 -5.46 10.49
N VAL A 315 23.52 -6.55 11.22
CA VAL A 315 22.76 -7.79 11.08
C VAL A 315 21.32 -7.52 11.52
N THR A 316 20.37 -7.91 10.69
CA THR A 316 18.94 -7.67 10.90
C THR A 316 18.12 -8.80 10.29
N GLY A 317 16.81 -8.79 10.55
CA GLY A 317 15.89 -9.83 10.12
C GLY A 317 15.96 -11.11 10.94
N TYR A 318 15.07 -12.02 10.59
CA TYR A 318 14.97 -13.30 11.24
C TYR A 318 16.21 -14.17 10.95
N ASP A 319 16.62 -14.93 11.95
CA ASP A 319 17.75 -15.89 11.89
C ASP A 319 19.06 -15.27 11.36
N ASP A 320 19.30 -13.98 11.62
CA ASP A 320 20.51 -13.24 11.20
C ASP A 320 20.80 -13.28 9.69
N LYS A 321 19.77 -13.52 8.87
CA LYS A 321 19.91 -13.73 7.41
C LYS A 321 20.20 -12.45 6.62
N TYR A 322 19.93 -11.27 7.20
CA TYR A 322 20.02 -10.01 6.45
C TYR A 322 21.02 -9.04 7.06
N ARG A 323 21.49 -8.12 6.23
CA ARG A 323 22.33 -6.99 6.63
C ARG A 323 21.78 -5.71 6.04
N THR A 324 21.75 -4.66 6.84
CA THR A 324 21.41 -3.33 6.34
C THR A 324 22.48 -2.85 5.35
N ALA A 325 22.07 -2.17 4.28
CA ALA A 325 23.02 -1.63 3.31
C ALA A 325 22.48 -0.33 2.72
N THR A 326 23.38 0.58 2.36
CA THR A 326 23.10 1.76 1.55
C THR A 326 24.29 2.04 0.63
N THR A 327 24.01 2.63 -0.54
CA THR A 327 25.01 3.15 -1.48
C THR A 327 25.08 4.67 -1.47
N ALA A 328 24.24 5.33 -0.67
CA ALA A 328 24.13 6.77 -0.61
C ALA A 328 25.35 7.39 0.09
N GLY A 329 25.68 8.61 -0.30
CA GLY A 329 26.62 9.46 0.41
C GLY A 329 26.06 9.97 1.76
N PRO A 330 26.73 10.96 2.37
CA PRO A 330 26.28 11.55 3.63
C PRO A 330 24.86 12.16 3.50
N PRO A 331 24.02 12.08 4.55
CA PRO A 331 22.66 12.59 4.51
C PRO A 331 22.66 14.12 4.38
N LYS A 332 21.82 14.65 3.49
CA LYS A 332 21.65 16.09 3.25
C LYS A 332 20.20 16.54 3.32
N PHE A 333 19.26 15.67 2.95
CA PHE A 333 17.85 16.01 2.87
C PHE A 333 16.99 15.00 3.62
N ALA A 334 15.84 15.44 4.13
CA ALA A 334 14.72 14.58 4.48
C ALA A 334 13.68 14.64 3.37
N ALA A 335 13.41 13.49 2.75
CA ALA A 335 12.38 13.30 1.74
C ALA A 335 11.06 12.92 2.42
N PHE A 336 10.05 13.77 2.28
CA PHE A 336 8.67 13.53 2.69
C PHE A 336 7.88 12.99 1.52
N VAL A 337 7.34 11.80 1.69
CA VAL A 337 6.70 11.06 0.62
C VAL A 337 5.25 10.89 0.99
N SER A 338 4.39 11.54 0.19
CA SER A 338 2.98 11.64 0.48
C SER A 338 2.16 11.80 -0.79
N GLN A 339 1.07 11.03 -0.87
CA GLN A 339 0.06 11.10 -1.92
C GLN A 339 0.64 10.98 -3.34
N LEU A 340 0.97 12.10 -3.98
CA LEU A 340 1.44 12.14 -5.36
C LEU A 340 2.86 12.72 -5.49
N ASN A 341 3.41 13.32 -4.43
CA ASN A 341 4.62 14.11 -4.49
C ASN A 341 5.66 13.69 -3.44
N VAL A 342 6.93 13.80 -3.82
CA VAL A 342 8.05 13.80 -2.88
C VAL A 342 8.53 15.23 -2.71
N THR A 343 8.58 15.71 -1.47
CA THR A 343 9.16 17.01 -1.15
C THR A 343 10.36 16.83 -0.25
N TYR A 344 11.38 17.66 -0.48
CA TYR A 344 12.64 17.59 0.25
C TYR A 344 12.77 18.79 1.16
N THR A 345 13.40 18.56 2.30
CA THR A 345 13.82 19.59 3.24
C THR A 345 15.29 19.39 3.57
N ASP A 346 16.00 20.48 3.80
CA ASP A 346 17.41 20.40 4.21
C ASP A 346 17.51 19.88 5.64
N LEU A 347 18.43 18.94 5.85
CA LEU A 347 18.79 18.50 7.19
C LEU A 347 19.66 19.57 7.87
N VAL A 348 19.39 19.79 9.15
CA VAL A 348 20.16 20.65 10.03
C VAL A 348 20.69 19.84 11.21
N ASP A 349 21.64 20.39 11.97
CA ASP A 349 22.21 19.78 13.16
C ASP A 349 22.73 18.35 12.93
N ILE A 350 23.37 18.11 11.78
CA ILE A 350 23.86 16.79 11.36
C ILE A 350 25.11 16.44 12.19
N ASP A 351 24.99 15.40 13.02
CA ASP A 351 26.09 14.77 13.74
C ASP A 351 26.29 13.34 13.19
N LEU A 352 27.31 13.15 12.36
CA LEU A 352 27.60 11.85 11.74
C LEU A 352 28.14 10.82 12.74
N ALA A 353 28.76 11.26 13.85
CA ALA A 353 29.29 10.37 14.86
C ALA A 353 28.16 9.78 15.71
N LYS A 354 27.19 10.62 16.08
CA LYS A 354 25.96 10.18 16.78
C LYS A 354 24.88 9.68 15.85
N ARG A 355 24.99 9.93 14.55
CA ARG A 355 23.96 9.65 13.53
C ARG A 355 22.62 10.29 13.88
N THR A 356 22.67 11.59 14.18
CA THR A 356 21.48 12.41 14.47
C THR A 356 21.39 13.60 13.54
N ALA A 357 20.16 14.03 13.22
CA ALA A 357 19.89 15.23 12.44
C ALA A 357 18.49 15.75 12.76
N ALA A 358 18.15 16.94 12.30
CA ALA A 358 16.80 17.47 12.39
C ALA A 358 16.34 18.06 11.06
N THR A 359 15.03 18.18 10.89
CA THR A 359 14.40 18.96 9.81
C THR A 359 13.16 19.67 10.32
N LYS A 360 12.50 20.44 9.44
CA LYS A 360 11.19 21.06 9.71
C LYS A 360 10.12 20.43 8.83
N GLN A 361 8.96 20.16 9.41
CA GLN A 361 7.76 19.75 8.67
C GLN A 361 7.37 20.82 7.66
N LEU A 362 7.09 20.41 6.42
CA LEU A 362 6.61 21.30 5.36
C LEU A 362 5.11 21.61 5.52
N GLY A 363 4.75 22.85 5.19
CA GLY A 363 3.34 23.26 4.97
C GLY A 363 2.96 23.22 3.49
N ALA A 364 3.49 22.25 2.74
CA ALA A 364 3.23 22.14 1.30
C ALA A 364 1.83 21.58 1.04
N LEU A 365 1.27 21.94 -0.11
CA LEU A 365 -0.01 21.44 -0.59
C LEU A 365 0.20 20.53 -1.82
N VAL A 366 -0.55 19.43 -1.91
CA VAL A 366 -0.60 18.60 -3.12
C VAL A 366 -1.35 19.34 -4.22
N PHE A 367 -2.50 19.92 -3.87
CA PHE A 367 -3.28 20.79 -4.75
C PHE A 367 -3.59 22.10 -4.01
N PRO A 368 -3.45 23.26 -4.68
CA PRO A 368 -3.85 24.52 -4.10
C PRO A 368 -5.37 24.54 -3.86
N GLY A 369 -5.79 25.30 -2.86
CA GLY A 369 -7.20 25.56 -2.63
C GLY A 369 -7.80 26.38 -3.78
N ALA A 370 -9.07 26.13 -4.10
CA ALA A 370 -9.81 26.88 -5.11
C ALA A 370 -11.21 27.22 -4.59
N ASN A 371 -11.76 28.37 -5.02
CA ASN A 371 -13.14 28.80 -4.72
C ASN A 371 -13.46 28.82 -3.21
N GLY A 372 -12.54 29.35 -2.40
CA GLY A 372 -12.72 29.44 -0.93
C GLY A 372 -12.58 28.10 -0.19
N ARG A 373 -12.21 27.01 -0.88
CA ARG A 373 -11.93 25.71 -0.26
C ARG A 373 -10.45 25.59 0.10
N PRO A 374 -10.10 25.00 1.26
CA PRO A 374 -8.70 24.75 1.60
C PRO A 374 -8.06 23.80 0.59
N GLY A 375 -6.76 23.98 0.35
CA GLY A 375 -5.98 23.03 -0.44
C GLY A 375 -5.70 21.74 0.33
N ASN A 376 -5.25 20.72 -0.39
CA ASN A 376 -4.88 19.44 0.21
C ASN A 376 -3.47 19.52 0.80
N SER A 377 -3.36 19.43 2.13
CA SER A 377 -2.05 19.40 2.80
C SER A 377 -1.30 18.12 2.45
N GLN A 378 -0.02 18.28 2.09
CA GLN A 378 0.86 17.16 1.83
C GLN A 378 1.13 16.34 3.11
N VAL A 379 1.19 17.00 4.27
CA VAL A 379 1.49 16.35 5.55
C VAL A 379 0.27 16.52 6.45
N ASN A 380 -0.67 15.58 6.32
CA ASN A 380 -1.95 15.57 7.04
C ASN A 380 -2.29 14.17 7.63
N GLU A 381 -1.39 13.22 7.48
CA GLU A 381 -1.57 11.81 7.86
C GLU A 381 -0.22 11.15 8.17
N THR A 382 -0.13 9.83 8.29
CA THR A 382 1.14 9.11 8.24
C THR A 382 1.81 9.26 6.87
N VAL A 383 2.91 10.01 6.84
CA VAL A 383 3.78 10.15 5.67
C VAL A 383 5.07 9.36 5.88
N PHE A 384 5.68 8.92 4.80
CA PHE A 384 6.98 8.24 4.87
C PHE A 384 8.11 9.25 4.78
N VAL A 385 9.07 9.12 5.68
CA VAL A 385 10.26 9.98 5.72
C VAL A 385 11.50 9.12 5.49
N VAL A 386 12.37 9.59 4.60
CA VAL A 386 13.65 8.96 4.30
C VAL A 386 14.75 10.01 4.30
N LEU A 387 15.93 9.68 4.83
CA LEU A 387 17.11 10.54 4.72
C LEU A 387 17.80 10.27 3.39
N THR A 388 18.11 11.31 2.63
CA THR A 388 18.77 11.19 1.32
C THR A 388 20.02 12.05 1.17
N ASP A 389 20.96 11.60 0.34
CA ASP A 389 22.19 12.33 -0.01
C ASP A 389 21.99 13.35 -1.16
N SER A 390 20.89 13.21 -1.91
CA SER A 390 20.51 14.04 -3.04
C SER A 390 18.98 14.20 -3.13
N LYS A 391 18.52 15.11 -4.01
CA LYS A 391 17.10 15.45 -4.20
C LYS A 391 16.66 15.22 -5.66
N PRO A 392 16.61 13.98 -6.16
CA PRO A 392 16.17 13.71 -7.52
C PRO A 392 14.71 14.17 -7.72
N PHE A 393 14.37 14.52 -8.95
CA PHE A 393 12.99 14.83 -9.32
C PHE A 393 12.15 13.55 -9.40
N LEU A 394 11.15 13.43 -8.52
CA LEU A 394 10.33 12.24 -8.36
C LEU A 394 8.85 12.54 -8.56
N THR A 395 8.19 11.60 -9.20
CA THR A 395 6.75 11.49 -9.49
C THR A 395 6.34 10.04 -9.22
N PRO A 396 5.04 9.71 -9.13
CA PRO A 396 4.61 8.33 -8.93
C PRO A 396 5.20 7.35 -9.97
N GLY A 397 5.42 7.80 -11.21
CA GLY A 397 5.97 6.97 -12.29
C GLY A 397 7.49 6.75 -12.25
N ASN A 398 8.26 7.54 -11.48
CA ASN A 398 9.73 7.44 -11.45
C ASN A 398 10.35 7.56 -10.04
N ILE A 399 9.56 7.46 -8.97
CA ILE A 399 10.01 7.57 -7.57
C ILE A 399 11.11 6.56 -7.21
N THR A 400 11.34 5.55 -8.06
CA THR A 400 12.37 4.50 -7.97
C THR A 400 13.78 5.08 -7.88
N LEU A 401 13.94 6.27 -8.49
CA LEU A 401 15.21 6.94 -8.64
C LEU A 401 15.76 7.43 -7.29
N ILE A 402 14.96 7.39 -6.21
CA ILE A 402 15.44 7.72 -4.87
C ILE A 402 16.39 6.66 -4.28
N ASN A 403 16.34 5.41 -4.74
CA ASN A 403 16.96 4.27 -4.05
C ASN A 403 18.47 4.39 -3.85
N PRO A 404 19.27 4.78 -4.87
CA PRO A 404 20.70 4.93 -4.70
C PRO A 404 21.06 6.04 -3.71
N HIS A 405 20.09 6.90 -3.38
CA HIS A 405 20.23 8.09 -2.55
C HIS A 405 19.70 7.90 -1.14
N VAL A 406 19.09 6.76 -0.79
CA VAL A 406 18.55 6.49 0.55
C VAL A 406 19.67 6.18 1.53
N VAL A 407 19.89 7.06 2.50
CA VAL A 407 20.86 6.85 3.59
C VAL A 407 20.26 5.95 4.68
N ALA A 408 19.04 6.26 5.12
CA ALA A 408 18.32 5.51 6.14
C ALA A 408 16.81 5.72 6.02
N GLY A 409 16.03 4.70 6.38
CA GLY A 409 14.57 4.72 6.38
C GLY A 409 13.94 3.56 5.61
N PRO A 410 12.63 3.58 5.37
CA PRO A 410 11.70 4.65 5.77
C PRO A 410 11.37 4.65 7.26
N ALA A 411 11.03 5.83 7.76
CA ALA A 411 10.32 6.02 9.01
C ALA A 411 8.88 6.48 8.74
N LEU A 412 7.93 6.08 9.58
CA LEU A 412 6.55 6.56 9.52
C LEU A 412 6.40 7.81 10.38
N TYR A 413 6.02 8.93 9.77
CA TYR A 413 5.73 10.19 10.45
C TYR A 413 4.23 10.43 10.51
N GLN A 414 3.63 10.16 11.66
CA GLN A 414 2.18 10.26 11.90
C GLN A 414 1.71 11.70 12.08
N SER A 415 1.38 12.41 11.01
CA SER A 415 0.96 13.81 11.09
C SER A 415 -0.53 14.04 11.30
N GLY A 416 -1.37 13.00 11.22
CA GLY A 416 -2.83 13.04 11.39
C GLY A 416 -3.54 11.70 11.22
#